data_AF-A0A074XEF6-F1
#
_entry.id   AF-A0A074XEF6-F1
#
_cell.length_a   1.000
_cell.length_b   1.000
_cell.length_c   1.000
_cell.angle_alpha   90.00
_cell.angle_beta   90.00
_cell.angle_gamma   90.00
#
_symmetry.space_group_name_H-M   'P 1'
#
loop_
_entity.id
_entity.type
_entity.pdbx_description
1 polymer ?
#
loop_
_entity_poly.entity_id
_entity_poly.type
_entity_poly.pdbx_seq_one_letter_code
_entity_poly.pdbx_strand_id
1 'polypeptide(L)'
;MTDLPTLIKQSRDLERKIKKIKTRNANRDLIDKRKTLEAQIDQQTEKLNDINGNIESSQKQMLDVCDELGEAARQVKRLSKYDRSDLEVVLSKKTSHEMEKMLDDFNKKVQTYRSLTPSNGWILHLLAETIFLQSQDKFGWQVDLPPTFENDKAVEIFQSKVAEKLEDMKKAKKQSHQLT
;
A
#
# COMPACT_ATOMS: atom_id res chain seq x y z
N MET A 1 -40.17 -73.67 -28.03
CA MET A 1 -40.79 -72.87 -26.96
C MET A 1 -39.87 -72.92 -25.76
N THR A 2 -39.51 -71.78 -25.19
CA THR A 2 -38.78 -71.71 -23.91
C THR A 2 -39.72 -72.15 -22.79
N ASP A 3 -39.24 -72.99 -21.88
CA ASP A 3 -40.06 -73.51 -20.78
C ASP A 3 -40.18 -72.49 -19.64
N LEU A 4 -41.30 -72.56 -18.91
CA LEU A 4 -41.63 -71.63 -17.83
C LEU A 4 -40.54 -71.52 -16.74
N PRO A 5 -39.86 -72.61 -16.32
CA PRO A 5 -38.76 -72.52 -15.35
C PRO A 5 -37.59 -71.66 -15.83
N THR A 6 -37.24 -71.73 -17.12
CA THR A 6 -36.17 -70.91 -17.69
C THR A 6 -36.55 -69.43 -17.68
N LEU A 7 -37.79 -69.10 -18.02
CA LEU A 7 -38.30 -67.71 -17.96
C LEU A 7 -38.27 -67.15 -16.53
N ILE A 8 -38.66 -67.95 -15.54
CA ILE A 8 -38.61 -67.55 -14.11
C ILE A 8 -37.17 -67.27 -13.65
N LYS A 9 -36.22 -68.13 -14.05
CA LYS A 9 -34.80 -67.94 -13.73
C LYS A 9 -34.25 -66.66 -14.36
N GLN A 10 -34.57 -66.41 -15.64
CA GLN A 10 -34.17 -65.19 -16.34
C GLN A 10 -34.74 -63.93 -15.68
N SER A 11 -36.02 -63.95 -15.26
CA SER A 11 -36.65 -62.84 -14.56
C SER A 11 -35.92 -62.49 -13.26
N ARG A 12 -35.63 -63.49 -12.41
CA ARG A 12 -34.89 -63.28 -11.15
C ARG A 12 -33.47 -62.74 -11.38
N ASP A 13 -32.80 -63.19 -12.44
CA ASP A 13 -31.47 -62.69 -12.79
C ASP A 13 -31.51 -61.23 -13.27
N LEU A 14 -32.56 -60.84 -14.01
CA LEU A 14 -32.78 -59.45 -14.40
C LEU A 14 -33.06 -58.56 -13.19
N GLU A 15 -33.90 -58.99 -12.23
CA GLU A 15 -34.15 -58.24 -10.99
C GLU A 15 -32.87 -57.97 -10.20
N ARG A 16 -32.00 -59.00 -10.05
CA ARG A 16 -30.69 -58.83 -9.39
C ARG A 16 -29.80 -57.83 -10.14
N LYS A 17 -29.79 -57.88 -11.48
CA LYS A 17 -29.02 -56.93 -12.30
C LYS A 17 -29.53 -55.50 -12.15
N ILE A 18 -30.85 -55.29 -12.18
CA ILE A 18 -31.48 -53.99 -11.98
C ILE A 18 -31.13 -53.42 -10.61
N LYS A 19 -31.19 -54.24 -9.55
CA LYS A 19 -30.81 -53.82 -8.19
C LYS A 19 -29.35 -53.36 -8.13
N LYS A 20 -28.42 -54.12 -8.72
CA LYS A 20 -26.99 -53.76 -8.79
C LYS A 20 -26.76 -52.44 -9.55
N ILE A 21 -27.47 -52.21 -10.66
CA ILE A 21 -27.35 -50.96 -11.44
C ILE A 21 -27.83 -49.76 -10.62
N LYS A 22 -28.98 -49.86 -9.94
CA LYS A 22 -29.50 -48.78 -9.09
C LYS A 22 -28.50 -48.39 -8.00
N THR A 23 -27.93 -49.37 -7.30
CA THR A 23 -26.92 -49.10 -6.25
C THR A 23 -25.66 -48.45 -6.83
N ARG A 24 -25.19 -48.91 -8.01
CA ARG A 24 -24.02 -48.30 -8.67
C ARG A 24 -24.27 -46.84 -9.05
N ASN A 25 -25.44 -46.53 -9.58
CA ASN A 25 -25.80 -45.16 -9.97
C ASN A 25 -25.88 -44.24 -8.74
N ALA A 26 -26.52 -44.68 -7.65
CA ALA A 26 -26.55 -43.90 -6.41
C ALA A 26 -25.15 -43.63 -5.85
N ASN A 27 -24.25 -44.61 -5.90
CA ASN A 27 -22.85 -44.42 -5.48
C ASN A 27 -22.10 -43.44 -6.37
N ARG A 28 -22.37 -43.43 -7.69
CA ARG A 28 -21.76 -42.48 -8.61
C ARG A 28 -22.17 -41.04 -8.29
N ASP A 29 -23.46 -40.80 -8.06
CA ASP A 29 -23.96 -39.46 -7.69
C ASP A 29 -23.34 -38.96 -6.38
N LEU A 30 -23.14 -39.85 -5.40
CA LEU A 30 -22.46 -39.50 -4.15
C LEU A 30 -20.99 -39.15 -4.36
N ILE A 31 -20.29 -39.84 -5.27
CA ILE A 31 -18.90 -39.54 -5.61
C ILE A 31 -18.80 -38.17 -6.28
N ASP A 32 -19.70 -37.84 -7.20
CA ASP A 32 -19.66 -36.55 -7.90
C ASP A 32 -20.00 -35.39 -6.95
N LYS A 33 -20.96 -35.58 -6.03
CA LYS A 33 -21.23 -34.63 -4.95
C LYS A 33 -20.04 -34.46 -4.01
N ARG A 34 -19.36 -35.55 -3.63
CA ARG A 34 -18.16 -35.50 -2.78
C ARG A 34 -17.06 -34.68 -3.46
N LYS A 35 -16.76 -34.92 -4.73
CA LYS A 35 -15.74 -34.16 -5.48
C LYS A 35 -16.07 -32.67 -5.55
N THR A 36 -17.35 -32.34 -5.73
CA THR A 36 -17.81 -30.94 -5.75
C THR A 36 -17.58 -30.28 -4.39
N LEU A 37 -17.88 -30.99 -3.30
CA LEU A 37 -17.64 -30.49 -1.94
C LEU A 37 -16.15 -30.36 -1.63
N GLU A 38 -15.31 -31.31 -2.04
CA GLU A 38 -13.84 -31.24 -1.90
C GLU A 38 -13.30 -29.97 -2.58
N ALA A 39 -13.70 -29.71 -3.83
CA ALA A 39 -13.27 -28.50 -4.54
C ALA A 39 -13.75 -27.20 -3.85
N GLN A 40 -14.96 -27.19 -3.26
CA GLN A 40 -15.46 -26.05 -2.50
C GLN A 40 -14.67 -25.84 -1.20
N ILE A 41 -14.30 -26.92 -0.50
CA ILE A 41 -13.49 -26.87 0.73
C ILE A 41 -12.09 -26.32 0.41
N ASP A 42 -11.46 -26.81 -0.67
CA ASP A 42 -10.15 -26.32 -1.09
C ASP A 42 -10.19 -24.82 -1.39
N GLN A 43 -11.21 -24.37 -2.14
CA GLN A 43 -11.40 -22.95 -2.45
C GLN A 43 -11.65 -22.11 -1.19
N GLN A 44 -12.42 -22.60 -0.22
CA GLN A 44 -12.65 -21.89 1.05
C GLN A 44 -11.38 -21.82 1.90
N THR A 45 -10.56 -22.87 1.87
CA THR A 45 -9.29 -22.94 2.60
C THR A 45 -8.30 -21.90 2.06
N GLU A 46 -8.20 -21.76 0.73
CA GLU A 46 -7.37 -20.73 0.10
C GLU A 46 -7.80 -19.32 0.51
N LYS A 47 -9.11 -19.03 0.45
CA LYS A 47 -9.65 -17.72 0.89
C LYS A 47 -9.34 -17.43 2.36
N LEU A 48 -9.39 -18.44 3.23
CA LEU A 48 -9.05 -18.26 4.65
C LEU A 48 -7.56 -17.92 4.83
N ASN A 49 -6.67 -18.55 4.06
CA ASN A 49 -5.24 -18.26 4.11
C ASN A 49 -4.94 -16.82 3.65
N ASP A 50 -5.58 -16.36 2.58
CA ASP A 50 -5.44 -14.97 2.10
C ASP A 50 -5.92 -13.96 3.14
N ILE A 51 -7.08 -14.22 3.77
CA ILE A 51 -7.60 -13.38 4.86
C ILE A 51 -6.61 -13.35 6.02
N ASN A 52 -6.04 -14.50 6.40
CA ASN A 52 -5.08 -14.56 7.49
C ASN A 52 -3.82 -13.73 7.19
N GLY A 53 -3.28 -13.83 5.97
CA GLY A 53 -2.14 -13.00 5.56
C GLY A 53 -2.45 -11.49 5.60
N ASN A 54 -3.66 -11.10 5.20
CA ASN A 54 -4.11 -9.70 5.29
C ASN A 54 -4.23 -9.22 6.73
N ILE A 55 -4.75 -10.06 7.65
CA ILE A 55 -4.85 -9.74 9.08
C ILE A 55 -3.45 -9.55 9.67
N GLU A 56 -2.50 -10.44 9.37
CA GLU A 56 -1.11 -10.33 9.84
C GLU A 56 -0.45 -9.03 9.37
N SER A 57 -0.63 -8.69 8.08
CA SER A 57 -0.13 -7.43 7.53
C SER A 57 -0.76 -6.21 8.22
N SER A 58 -2.08 -6.23 8.43
CA SER A 58 -2.80 -5.13 9.10
C SER A 58 -2.38 -4.98 10.57
N GLN A 59 -2.17 -6.08 11.29
CA GLN A 59 -1.69 -6.06 12.66
C GLN A 59 -0.29 -5.46 12.75
N LYS A 60 0.60 -5.79 11.81
CA LYS A 60 1.94 -5.19 11.75
C LYS A 60 1.87 -3.67 11.53
N GLN A 61 1.09 -3.22 10.56
CA GLN A 61 0.89 -1.79 10.31
C GLN A 61 0.34 -1.05 11.54
N MET A 62 -0.57 -1.68 12.29
CA MET A 62 -1.11 -1.10 13.52
C MET A 62 -0.03 -0.94 14.61
N LEU A 63 0.89 -1.90 14.74
CA LEU A 63 2.02 -1.79 15.66
C LEU A 63 2.96 -0.64 15.27
N ASP A 64 3.28 -0.53 13.98
CA ASP A 64 4.12 0.56 13.47
C ASP A 64 3.49 1.93 13.79
N VAL A 65 2.17 2.08 13.60
CA VAL A 65 1.42 3.31 13.97
C VAL A 65 1.45 3.57 15.48
N CYS A 66 1.31 2.54 16.31
CA CYS A 66 1.40 2.69 17.77
C CYS A 66 2.78 3.20 18.21
N ASP A 67 3.85 2.72 17.58
CA ASP A 67 5.21 3.17 17.86
C ASP A 67 5.40 4.64 17.46
N GLU A 68 4.95 5.03 16.26
CA GLU A 68 4.97 6.42 15.77
C GLU A 68 4.19 7.36 16.69
N LEU A 69 2.98 6.97 17.11
CA LEU A 69 2.18 7.74 18.07
C LEU A 69 2.88 7.87 19.42
N GLY A 70 3.54 6.80 19.89
CA GLY A 70 4.35 6.82 21.11
C GLY A 70 5.54 7.77 21.02
N GLU A 71 6.18 7.87 19.85
CA GLU A 71 7.25 8.84 19.59
C GLU A 71 6.72 10.28 19.51
N ALA A 72 5.59 10.49 18.83
CA ALA A 72 4.92 11.78 18.74
C ALA A 72 4.52 12.30 20.13
N ALA A 73 3.91 11.45 20.97
CA ALA A 73 3.56 11.80 22.35
C ALA A 73 4.79 12.17 23.19
N ARG A 74 5.90 11.41 23.05
CA ARG A 74 7.18 11.75 23.68
C ARG A 74 7.72 13.09 23.17
N GLN A 75 7.58 13.38 21.88
CA GLN A 75 8.00 14.65 21.29
C GLN A 75 7.17 15.83 21.80
N VAL A 76 5.85 15.70 21.88
CA VAL A 76 4.96 16.72 22.45
C VAL A 76 5.34 17.00 23.91
N LYS A 77 5.58 15.95 24.71
CA LYS A 77 6.02 16.12 26.11
C LYS A 77 7.36 16.86 26.22
N ARG A 78 8.33 16.56 25.34
CA ARG A 78 9.61 17.31 25.28
C ARG A 78 9.39 18.77 24.90
N LEU A 79 8.53 19.03 23.93
CA LEU A 79 8.23 20.38 23.44
C LEU A 79 7.45 21.21 24.46
N SER A 80 6.58 20.61 25.28
CA SER A 80 5.82 21.31 26.33
C SER A 80 6.68 21.97 27.41
N LYS A 81 7.98 21.65 27.47
CA LYS A 81 8.93 22.23 28.42
C LYS A 81 9.51 23.58 27.97
N TYR A 82 9.29 23.95 26.71
CA TYR A 82 9.76 25.21 26.16
C TYR A 82 8.64 26.26 26.27
N ASP A 83 9.00 27.52 26.40
CA ASP A 83 8.06 28.62 26.23
C ASP A 83 7.70 28.78 24.75
N ARG A 84 6.56 29.41 24.47
CA ARG A 84 5.98 29.49 23.11
C ARG A 84 6.95 30.06 22.05
N SER A 85 7.75 31.05 22.42
CA SER A 85 8.79 31.65 21.56
C SER A 85 9.93 30.67 21.28
N ASP A 86 10.35 29.89 22.28
CA ASP A 86 11.40 28.88 22.13
C ASP A 86 10.91 27.68 21.30
N LEU A 87 9.64 27.29 21.46
CA LEU A 87 8.98 26.30 20.62
C LEU A 87 8.96 26.72 19.15
N GLU A 88 8.66 27.99 18.86
CA GLU A 88 8.65 28.52 17.49
C GLU A 88 10.03 28.41 16.84
N VAL A 89 11.09 28.71 17.60
CA VAL A 89 12.48 28.57 17.15
C VAL A 89 12.88 27.10 16.98
N VAL A 90 12.50 26.21 17.90
CA VAL A 90 12.82 24.77 17.83
C VAL A 90 12.09 24.09 16.68
N LEU A 91 10.80 24.37 16.50
CA LEU A 91 9.98 23.84 15.39
C LEU A 91 10.49 24.39 14.05
N SER A 92 10.84 25.67 13.97
CA SER A 92 11.43 26.27 12.75
C SER A 92 12.79 25.66 12.42
N LYS A 93 13.64 25.37 13.40
CA LYS A 93 14.93 24.69 13.17
C LYS A 93 14.73 23.25 12.68
N LYS A 94 13.79 22.51 13.27
CA LYS A 94 13.50 21.11 12.88
C LYS A 94 12.92 21.04 11.48
N THR A 95 11.91 21.86 11.18
CA THR A 95 11.28 21.93 9.84
C THR A 95 12.26 22.40 8.78
N SER A 96 13.13 23.38 9.07
CA SER A 96 14.20 23.82 8.18
C SER A 96 15.16 22.67 7.84
N HIS A 97 15.57 21.88 8.85
CA HIS A 97 16.48 20.76 8.63
C HIS A 97 15.82 19.62 7.83
N GLU A 98 14.55 19.33 8.07
CA GLU A 98 13.78 18.35 7.29
C GLU A 98 13.60 18.78 5.83
N MET A 99 13.34 20.08 5.58
CA MET A 99 13.29 20.63 4.23
C MET A 99 14.65 20.57 3.52
N GLU A 100 15.75 20.89 4.21
CA GLU A 100 17.11 20.76 3.66
C GLU A 100 17.42 19.32 3.26
N LYS A 101 17.06 18.34 4.09
CA LYS A 101 17.25 16.91 3.79
C LYS A 101 16.40 16.47 2.60
N MET A 102 15.13 16.90 2.52
CA MET A 102 14.26 16.62 1.38
C MET A 102 14.83 17.19 0.08
N LEU A 103 15.35 18.43 0.12
CA LEU A 103 15.97 19.08 -1.04
C LEU A 103 17.24 18.35 -1.48
N ASP A 104 18.08 17.91 -0.55
CA ASP A 104 19.29 17.14 -0.84
C ASP A 104 18.96 15.78 -1.47
N ASP A 105 18.00 15.04 -0.90
CA ASP A 105 17.53 13.76 -1.45
C ASP A 105 16.89 13.93 -2.84
N PHE A 106 16.12 15.00 -3.06
CA PHE A 106 15.58 15.36 -4.37
C PHE A 106 16.71 15.62 -5.38
N ASN A 107 17.69 16.45 -5.01
CA ASN A 107 18.81 16.79 -5.88
C ASN A 107 19.65 15.56 -6.25
N LYS A 108 19.92 14.67 -5.30
CA LYS A 108 20.62 13.40 -5.55
C LYS A 108 19.87 12.52 -6.55
N LYS A 109 18.54 12.43 -6.42
CA LYS A 109 17.70 11.69 -7.37
C LYS A 109 17.75 12.35 -8.75
N VAL A 110 17.52 13.66 -8.85
CA VAL A 110 17.60 14.40 -10.12
C VAL A 110 18.94 14.19 -10.83
N GLN A 111 20.07 14.26 -10.11
CA GLN A 111 21.40 14.01 -10.68
C GLN A 111 21.58 12.57 -11.17
N THR A 112 21.07 11.59 -10.43
CA THR A 112 21.08 10.18 -10.85
C THR A 112 20.29 9.96 -12.14
N TYR A 113 19.17 10.64 -12.32
CA TYR A 113 18.37 10.51 -13.54
C TYR A 113 18.94 11.30 -14.72
N ARG A 114 19.58 12.44 -14.48
CA ARG A 114 20.28 13.20 -15.52
C ARG A 114 21.48 12.43 -16.11
N SER A 115 22.11 11.56 -15.33
CA SER A 115 23.20 10.71 -15.83
C SER A 115 22.72 9.47 -16.59
N LEU A 116 21.44 9.09 -16.46
CA LEU A 116 20.82 7.94 -17.12
C LEU A 116 20.03 8.40 -18.36
N THR A 117 20.67 8.48 -19.54
CA THR A 117 20.13 8.67 -20.92
C THR A 117 18.87 9.56 -21.17
N PRO A 118 18.80 10.30 -22.30
CA PRO A 118 17.71 11.27 -22.57
C PRO A 118 16.26 10.71 -22.56
N SER A 119 16.07 9.40 -22.71
CA SER A 119 14.75 8.74 -22.74
C SER A 119 14.02 8.68 -21.39
N ASN A 120 14.67 9.06 -20.29
CA ASN A 120 14.13 8.94 -18.93
C ASN A 120 13.43 10.20 -18.39
N GLY A 121 13.16 11.20 -19.24
CA GLY A 121 12.51 12.46 -18.83
C GLY A 121 11.17 12.28 -18.10
N TRP A 122 10.38 11.26 -18.46
CA TRP A 122 9.10 10.96 -17.80
C TRP A 122 9.26 10.49 -16.34
N ILE A 123 10.43 9.96 -15.94
CA ILE A 123 10.71 9.55 -14.57
C ILE A 123 10.95 10.78 -13.66
N LEU A 124 11.54 11.85 -14.21
CA LEU A 124 11.69 13.12 -13.49
C LEU A 124 10.32 13.77 -13.18
N HIS A 125 9.34 13.60 -14.07
CA HIS A 125 7.96 14.04 -13.87
C HIS A 125 7.31 13.34 -12.66
N LEU A 126 7.37 12.00 -12.61
CA LEU A 126 6.81 11.21 -11.50
C LEU A 126 7.50 11.51 -10.16
N LEU A 127 8.81 11.82 -10.18
CA LEU A 127 9.56 12.19 -8.98
C LEU A 127 9.21 13.60 -8.48
N ALA A 128 9.09 14.57 -9.39
CA ALA A 128 8.63 15.91 -9.04
C ALA A 128 7.20 15.88 -8.49
N GLU A 129 6.32 15.09 -9.10
CA GLU A 129 4.92 14.92 -8.68
C GLU A 129 4.80 14.19 -7.33
N THR A 130 5.55 13.11 -7.12
CA THR A 130 5.56 12.38 -5.84
C THR A 130 6.10 13.25 -4.71
N ILE A 131 7.13 14.06 -4.97
CA ILE A 131 7.77 14.90 -3.96
C ILE A 131 6.96 16.18 -3.73
N PHE A 132 6.27 16.69 -4.75
CA PHE A 132 5.23 17.72 -4.64
C PHE A 132 4.10 17.28 -3.71
N LEU A 133 3.52 16.10 -3.94
CA LEU A 133 2.46 15.54 -3.09
C LEU A 133 2.95 15.33 -1.64
N GLN A 134 4.17 14.83 -1.45
CA GLN A 134 4.79 14.68 -0.12
C GLN A 134 5.06 16.03 0.57
N SER A 135 5.34 17.10 -0.18
CA SER A 135 5.58 18.43 0.39
C SER A 135 4.28 19.12 0.83
N GLN A 136 3.17 18.88 0.12
CA GLN A 136 1.86 19.43 0.44
C GLN A 136 1.31 18.84 1.76
N ASP A 137 1.37 17.51 1.91
CA ASP A 137 0.89 16.82 3.13
C ASP A 137 1.76 17.11 4.35
N LYS A 138 3.07 17.31 4.17
CA LYS A 138 4.03 17.43 5.29
C LYS A 138 4.29 18.87 5.74
N PHE A 139 4.17 19.85 4.84
CA PHE A 139 4.49 21.25 5.13
C PHE A 139 3.34 22.23 4.88
N GLY A 140 2.22 21.79 4.30
CA GLY A 140 0.99 22.57 4.18
C GLY A 140 1.02 23.72 3.17
N TRP A 141 1.96 23.72 2.21
CA TRP A 141 2.01 24.70 1.12
C TRP A 141 2.18 24.03 -0.24
N GLN A 142 1.67 24.68 -1.28
CA GLN A 142 1.58 24.15 -2.64
C GLN A 142 2.63 24.81 -3.55
N VAL A 143 3.30 24.00 -4.38
CA VAL A 143 4.07 24.44 -5.56
C VAL A 143 3.13 24.45 -6.78
N ASP A 144 2.75 25.63 -7.26
CA ASP A 144 1.95 25.71 -8.49
C ASP A 144 2.81 25.33 -9.70
N LEU A 145 2.55 24.14 -10.24
CA LEU A 145 3.15 23.70 -11.50
C LEU A 145 2.21 24.03 -12.67
N PRO A 146 2.73 24.52 -13.81
CA PRO A 146 1.91 24.78 -14.99
C PRO A 146 1.20 23.51 -15.51
N PRO A 147 0.05 23.62 -16.21
CA PRO A 147 -0.62 22.44 -16.79
C PRO A 147 0.22 21.70 -17.84
N THR A 148 1.15 22.42 -18.48
CA THR A 148 2.12 21.90 -19.46
C THR A 148 3.48 22.50 -19.16
N PHE A 149 4.37 21.73 -18.53
CA PHE A 149 5.77 22.11 -18.32
C PHE A 149 6.70 21.03 -18.89
N GLU A 150 7.89 21.46 -19.33
CA GLU A 150 8.99 20.53 -19.63
C GLU A 150 9.60 20.05 -18.31
N ASN A 151 10.02 18.78 -18.24
CA ASN A 151 10.44 18.12 -17.00
C ASN A 151 11.53 18.90 -16.24
N ASP A 152 12.49 19.49 -16.95
CA ASP A 152 13.54 20.32 -16.33
C ASP A 152 12.99 21.61 -15.70
N LYS A 153 11.94 22.21 -16.28
CA LYS A 153 11.30 23.41 -15.73
C LYS A 153 10.57 23.13 -14.42
N ALA A 154 9.94 21.96 -14.25
CA ALA A 154 9.33 21.61 -12.97
C ALA A 154 10.34 21.35 -11.86
N VAL A 155 11.47 20.71 -12.20
CA VAL A 155 12.59 20.52 -11.26
C VAL A 155 13.10 21.87 -10.79
N GLU A 156 13.29 22.83 -11.70
CA GLU A 156 13.74 24.19 -11.37
C GLU A 156 12.71 24.96 -10.52
N ILE A 157 11.42 24.89 -10.86
CA ILE A 157 10.35 25.54 -10.09
C ILE A 157 10.32 24.98 -8.66
N PHE A 158 10.41 23.65 -8.49
CA PHE A 158 10.43 23.02 -7.17
C PHE A 158 11.66 23.44 -6.36
N GLN A 159 12.86 23.35 -6.94
CA GLN A 159 14.12 23.75 -6.28
C GLN A 159 14.07 25.22 -5.84
N SER A 160 13.60 26.10 -6.72
CA SER A 160 13.46 27.53 -6.44
C SER A 160 12.49 27.79 -5.28
N LYS A 161 11.34 27.11 -5.27
CA LYS A 161 10.33 27.31 -4.23
C LYS A 161 10.77 26.82 -2.85
N VAL A 162 11.45 25.67 -2.79
CA VAL A 162 12.02 25.18 -1.54
C VAL A 162 13.14 26.10 -1.04
N ALA A 163 13.99 26.61 -1.94
CA ALA A 163 15.05 27.55 -1.58
C ALA A 163 14.49 28.89 -1.07
N GLU A 164 13.45 29.44 -1.71
CA GLU A 164 12.74 30.65 -1.27
C GLU A 164 12.21 30.46 0.16
N LYS A 165 11.50 29.35 0.42
CA LYS A 165 10.95 29.05 1.74
C LYS A 165 12.03 28.86 2.81
N LEU A 166 13.13 28.20 2.46
CA LEU A 166 14.25 28.03 3.38
C LEU A 166 14.88 29.40 3.76
N GLU A 167 15.00 30.32 2.81
CA GLU A 167 15.49 31.67 3.05
C GLU A 167 14.51 32.52 3.87
N ASP A 168 13.21 32.40 3.63
CA ASP A 168 12.19 33.08 4.46
C ASP A 168 12.24 32.59 5.91
N MET A 169 12.39 31.29 6.14
CA MET A 169 12.55 30.71 7.47
C MET A 169 13.85 31.18 8.16
N LYS A 170 14.95 31.28 7.41
CA LYS A 170 16.21 31.84 7.92
C LYS A 170 16.09 33.33 8.26
N LYS A 171 15.34 34.11 7.49
CA LYS A 171 15.07 35.54 7.75
C LYS A 171 14.17 35.74 8.97
N ALA A 172 13.09 34.97 9.09
CA ALA A 172 12.21 34.97 10.26
C ALA A 172 12.99 34.66 11.54
N LYS A 173 13.94 33.71 11.47
CA LYS A 173 14.86 33.38 12.56
C LYS A 173 15.77 34.55 12.97
N LYS A 174 16.29 35.33 12.01
CA LYS A 174 17.13 36.51 12.30
C LYS A 174 16.32 37.65 12.94
N GLN A 175 15.08 37.86 12.51
CA GLN A 175 14.20 38.88 13.09
C GLN A 175 13.76 38.52 14.52
N SER A 176 13.46 37.24 14.78
CA SER A 176 13.14 36.74 16.13
C SER A 176 14.30 36.99 17.14
N HIS A 177 15.56 36.83 16.72
CA HIS A 177 16.73 37.09 17.58
C HIS A 177 17.05 38.58 17.77
N GLN A 178 16.43 39.50 17.02
CA GLN A 178 16.60 40.96 17.19
C GLN A 178 15.53 41.61 18.08
N LEU A 179 14.45 40.88 18.38
CA LEU A 179 13.36 41.32 19.25
C LEU A 179 13.47 40.76 20.69
N THR A 180 14.57 40.09 21.00
CA THR A 180 14.97 39.62 22.34
C THR A 180 16.18 40.42 22.80
#